data_AF-A0A6J4UN64-F1
#
_entry.id   AF-A0A6J4UN64-F1
#
_cell.length_a   1.000
_cell.length_b   1.000
_cell.length_c   1.000
_cell.angle_alpha   90.00
_cell.angle_beta   90.00
_cell.angle_gamma   90.00
#
_symmetry.space_group_name_H-M   'P 1'
#
loop_
_entity.id
_entity.type
_entity.pdbx_description
1 polymer ?
#
loop_
_entity_poly.entity_id
_entity_poly.type
_entity_poly.pdbx_seq_one_letter_code
_entity_poly.pdbx_strand_id
1 'polypeptide(L)' 'MTPVVLNVGFYNFVVSDKILALIRSDSAPMRRLVQEARKGGTLIDATQGRKT' A
#
# COMPACT_ATOMS: atom_id res chain seq x y z
N MET A 1 1.97 -9.21 -23.56
CA MET A 1 1.08 -9.77 -22.52
C MET A 1 0.67 -8.61 -21.62
N THR A 2 -0.63 -8.35 -21.46
CA THR A 2 -1.11 -7.20 -20.68
C THR A 2 -0.94 -7.50 -19.19
N PRO A 3 -0.25 -6.65 -18.41
CA PRO A 3 -0.04 -6.92 -16.99
C PRO A 3 -1.37 -6.88 -16.24
N VAL A 4 -1.59 -7.87 -15.37
CA VAL A 4 -2.74 -7.90 -14.47
C VAL A 4 -2.53 -6.85 -13.38
N VAL A 5 -3.53 -6.01 -13.17
CA VAL A 5 -3.48 -4.93 -12.18
C VAL A 5 -4.59 -5.09 -11.15
N LEU A 6 -4.29 -4.72 -9.91
CA LEU A 6 -5.25 -4.64 -8.82
C LEU A 6 -5.65 -3.18 -8.61
N ASN A 7 -6.95 -2.91 -8.64
CA ASN A 7 -7.51 -1.61 -8.25
C ASN A 7 -7.40 -1.43 -6.73
N VAL A 8 -6.77 -0.34 -6.28
CA VAL A 8 -6.59 -0.02 -4.86
C VAL A 8 -7.35 1.24 -4.43
N GLY A 9 -8.30 1.70 -5.25
CA GLY A 9 -9.17 2.86 -5.02
C GLY A 9 -8.70 4.13 -5.75
N PHE A 10 -9.63 5.06 -5.98
CA PHE A 10 -9.35 6.37 -6.61
C PHE A 10 -8.63 6.32 -7.96
N TYR A 11 -8.99 5.37 -8.82
CA TYR A 11 -8.30 5.11 -10.10
C TYR A 11 -6.80 4.80 -9.97
N ASN A 12 -6.35 4.38 -8.79
CA ASN A 12 -5.00 3.86 -8.59
C ASN A 12 -4.97 2.34 -8.80
N PHE A 13 -3.88 1.88 -9.39
CA PHE A 13 -3.67 0.48 -9.73
C PHE A 13 -2.25 0.06 -9.35
N VAL A 14 -2.10 -1.17 -8.86
CA VAL A 14 -0.79 -1.81 -8.61
C VAL A 14 -0.66 -3.06 -9.46
N VAL A 15 0.54 -3.38 -9.93
CA VAL A 15 0.76 -4.59 -10.72
C VAL A 15 0.67 -5.81 -9.80
N SER A 16 -0.26 -6.72 -10.08
CA SER A 16 -0.60 -7.81 -9.16
C SER A 16 0.57 -8.76 -8.90
N ASP A 17 1.45 -8.92 -9.87
CA ASP A 17 2.67 -9.75 -9.77
C ASP A 17 3.75 -9.16 -8.86
N LYS A 18 3.64 -7.87 -8.47
CA LYS A 18 4.54 -7.19 -7.54
C LYS A 18 4.03 -7.15 -6.10
N ILE A 19 2.85 -7.70 -5.83
CA ILE A 19 2.29 -7.74 -4.47
C ILE A 19 2.93 -8.89 -3.70
N LEU A 20 3.69 -8.56 -2.64
CA LEU A 20 4.31 -9.56 -1.78
C LEU A 20 3.35 -10.09 -0.71
N ALA A 21 2.50 -9.21 -0.14
CA ALA A 21 1.58 -9.57 0.94
C ALA A 21 0.34 -8.68 0.95
N LEU A 22 -0.80 -9.26 1.32
CA LEU A 22 -2.04 -8.55 1.65
C LEU A 22 -2.29 -8.71 3.16
N ILE A 23 -2.42 -7.57 3.84
CA ILE A 23 -2.39 -7.52 5.31
C ILE A 23 -3.40 -6.50 5.82
N ARG A 24 -3.83 -6.70 7.07
CA ARG A 24 -4.66 -5.72 7.79
C ARG A 24 -3.80 -4.57 8.32
N SER A 25 -4.00 -3.38 7.74
CA SER A 25 -3.26 -2.16 8.08
C SER A 25 -3.54 -1.63 9.49
N ASP A 26 -4.68 -2.00 10.09
CA ASP A 26 -5.11 -1.54 11.42
C ASP A 26 -4.49 -2.32 12.59
N SER A 27 -3.83 -3.44 12.33
CA SER A 27 -3.19 -4.26 13.37
C SER A 27 -2.00 -3.54 14.03
N ALA A 28 -1.80 -3.74 15.33
CA ALA A 28 -0.70 -3.11 16.07
C ALA A 28 0.71 -3.40 15.49
N PRO A 29 1.04 -4.63 15.05
CA PRO A 29 2.32 -4.90 14.39
C PRO A 29 2.48 -4.12 13.07
N MET A 30 1.41 -4.01 12.28
CA MET A 30 1.48 -3.29 11.01
C MET A 30 1.60 -1.79 11.18
N ARG A 31 0.89 -1.21 12.14
CA ARG A 31 1.05 0.21 12.49
C ARG A 31 2.49 0.51 12.90
N ARG A 32 3.14 -0.39 13.67
CA ARG A 32 4.56 -0.27 14.02
C ARG A 32 5.46 -0.36 12.78
N LEU A 33 5.26 -1.37 11.93
CA LEU A 33 6.06 -1.54 10.72
C LEU A 33 6.00 -0.30 9.80
N VAL A 34 4.80 0.25 9.59
CA VAL A 34 4.62 1.47 8.78
C VAL A 34 5.31 2.67 9.40
N GLN A 35 5.27 2.82 10.73
CA GLN A 35 5.98 3.89 11.44
C GLN A 35 7.50 3.77 11.28
N GLU A 36 8.04 2.55 11.44
CA GLU A 36 9.48 2.31 11.27
C GLU A 36 9.93 2.52 9.82
N ALA A 37 9.16 2.06 8.83
CA ALA A 37 9.43 2.31 7.41
C ALA A 37 9.37 3.82 7.08
N ARG A 38 8.47 4.57 7.72
CA ARG A 38 8.40 6.04 7.57
C ARG A 38 9.63 6.72 8.17
N LYS A 39 10.06 6.32 9.36
CA LYS A 39 11.29 6.83 10.00
C LYS A 39 12.54 6.51 9.18
N GLY A 40 12.59 5.31 8.60
CA GLY A 40 13.70 4.86 7.76
C GLY A 40 13.67 5.38 6.32
N GLY A 41 12.67 6.15 5.92
CA GLY A 41 12.55 6.68 4.56
C GLY A 41 12.27 5.63 3.48
N THR A 42 11.81 4.42 3.86
CA THR A 42 11.53 3.32 2.93
C THR A 42 10.05 3.14 2.62
N LEU A 43 9.18 3.87 3.33
CA LEU A 43 7.74 3.86 3.07
C LEU A 43 7.38 4.72 1.86
N ILE A 44 6.82 4.09 0.83
CA ILE A 44 6.07 4.77 -0.23
C ILE A 44 4.59 4.74 0.16
N ASP A 45 4.06 5.88 0.56
CA ASP A 45 2.64 6.03 0.91
C ASP A 45 1.84 6.42 -0.33
N ALA A 46 1.26 5.43 -0.99
CA ALA A 46 0.39 5.62 -2.15
C ALA A 46 -1.09 5.83 -1.77
N THR A 47 -1.40 6.03 -0.48
CA THR A 47 -2.78 6.25 -0.03
C THR A 47 -3.28 7.58 -0.56
N GLN A 48 -4.13 7.54 -1.58
CA GLN A 48 -4.88 8.70 -2.05
C GLN A 48 -6.28 8.65 -1.45
N GLY A 49 -6.59 9.57 -0.54
CA GLY A 49 -7.95 9.75 -0.01
C GLY A 49 -8.66 10.92 -0.70
N ARG A 50 -10.00 10.88 -0.74
CA ARG A 50 -10.77 12.11 -0.94
C ARG A 50 -10.70 12.90 0.37
N LYS A 51 -10.27 14.16 0.32
CA LYS A 51 -10.73 15.13 1.34
C LYS A 51 -12.22 15.34 1.05
N THR A 52 -13.08 14.63 1.77
CA THR A 52 -14.46 15.06 1.98
C THR A 52 -14.50 15.90 3.23
#